data_AF-A0A942JFA2-F1
#
_entry.id   AF-A0A942JFA2-F1
#
_cell.length_a   1.000
_cell.length_b   1.000
_cell.length_c   1.000
_cell.angle_alpha   90.00
_cell.angle_beta   90.00
_cell.angle_gamma   90.00
#
_symmetry.space_group_name_H-M   'P 1'
#
loop_
_entity.id
_entity.type
_entity.pdbx_description
1 polymer ?
#
loop_
_entity_poly.entity_id
_entity_poly.type
_entity_poly.pdbx_seq_one_letter_code
_entity_poly.pdbx_strand_id
1 'polypeptide(L)' 'MIGLWLAISGLIFGSLCSYAAKKQERFTKNWFLIGFVSGPIGLLVLNVLPRLKEEIENIEEDHSLLSIDKI' A
#
# COMPACT_ATOMS: atom_id res chain seq x y z
N MET A 1 -14.94 -1.80 -10.60
CA MET A 1 -15.32 -1.67 -9.17
C MET A 1 -14.19 -1.23 -8.24
N ILE A 2 -12.92 -1.24 -8.68
CA ILE A 2 -11.76 -0.85 -7.85
C ILE A 2 -11.88 0.57 -7.27
N GLY A 3 -12.40 1.53 -8.05
CA GLY A 3 -12.53 2.93 -7.60
C GLY A 3 -13.50 3.10 -6.43
N LEU A 4 -14.59 2.33 -6.40
CA LEU A 4 -15.53 2.33 -5.27
C LEU A 4 -14.87 1.78 -4.01
N TRP A 5 -14.06 0.72 -4.15
CA TRP A 5 -13.35 0.11 -3.04
C TRP A 5 -12.26 1.04 -2.46
N LEU A 6 -11.53 1.77 -3.32
CA LEU A 6 -10.59 2.80 -2.91
C LEU A 6 -11.30 3.98 -2.22
N ALA A 7 -12.46 4.40 -2.70
CA ALA A 7 -13.24 5.46 -2.07
C ALA A 7 -13.75 5.05 -0.68
N ILE A 8 -14.26 3.83 -0.52
CA ILE A 8 -14.75 3.32 0.77
C ILE A 8 -13.59 3.18 1.76
N SER A 9 -12.48 2.57 1.36
CA SER A 9 -11.29 2.44 2.22
C SER A 9 -10.74 3.81 2.62
N GLY A 10 -10.62 4.74 1.67
CA GLY A 10 -10.21 6.12 1.94
C GLY A 10 -11.12 6.82 2.94
N LEU A 11 -12.45 6.67 2.81
CA LEU A 11 -13.41 7.24 3.76
C LEU A 11 -13.22 6.69 5.18
N ILE A 12 -12.98 5.39 5.33
CA ILE A 12 -12.76 4.76 6.64
C ILE A 12 -11.46 5.29 7.27
N PHE A 13 -10.34 5.21 6.55
CA PHE A 13 -9.04 5.66 7.06
C PHE A 13 -9.00 7.17 7.31
N GLY A 14 -9.55 7.97 6.40
CA GLY A 14 -9.67 9.42 6.56
C GLY A 14 -10.50 9.78 7.80
N SER A 15 -11.62 9.10 8.03
CA SER A 15 -12.48 9.34 9.20
C SER A 15 -11.79 8.98 10.51
N LEU A 16 -11.07 7.87 10.57
CA LEU A 16 -10.27 7.48 11.75
C LEU A 16 -9.16 8.50 12.04
N CYS A 17 -8.45 8.94 11.00
CA CYS A 17 -7.37 9.92 11.14
C CYS A 17 -7.90 11.30 11.57
N SER A 18 -9.04 11.70 11.02
CA SER A 18 -9.81 12.89 11.43
C SER A 18 -10.23 12.82 12.90
N TYR A 19 -10.77 11.69 13.34
CA TYR A 19 -11.16 11.47 14.74
C TYR A 19 -9.96 11.55 15.69
N ALA A 20 -8.84 10.92 15.34
CA ALA A 20 -7.62 11.00 16.13
C ALA A 20 -7.06 12.43 16.20
N ALA A 21 -7.10 13.17 15.08
CA ALA A 21 -6.64 14.57 15.02
C ALA A 21 -7.52 15.50 15.87
N LYS A 22 -8.84 15.26 15.91
CA LYS A 22 -9.77 16.00 16.78
C LYS A 22 -9.38 15.87 18.25
N LYS A 23 -8.94 14.68 18.68
CA LYS A 23 -8.49 14.42 20.06
C LYS A 23 -7.18 15.15 20.40
N GLN A 24 -6.39 15.56 19.40
CA GLN A 24 -5.11 16.26 19.58
C GLN A 24 -5.19 17.76 19.26
N GLU A 25 -6.39 18.34 19.18
CA GLU A 25 -6.61 19.75 18.82
C GLU A 25 -5.96 20.18 17.48
N ARG A 26 -5.79 19.23 16.55
CA ARG A 26 -5.21 19.46 15.21
C ARG A 26 -6.29 19.73 14.18
N PHE A 27 -5.92 20.34 13.05
CA PHE A 27 -6.81 20.59 11.91
C PHE A 27 -7.35 19.29 11.31
N THR A 28 -8.62 19.03 11.57
CA THR A 28 -9.27 17.75 11.27
C THR A 28 -9.35 17.47 9.75
N LYS A 29 -9.56 18.51 8.93
CA LYS A 29 -9.65 18.39 7.47
C LYS A 29 -8.35 17.92 6.82
N ASN A 30 -7.20 18.42 7.29
CA ASN A 30 -5.91 18.04 6.73
C ASN A 30 -5.56 16.58 7.06
N TRP A 31 -5.82 16.17 8.30
CA TRP A 31 -5.60 14.80 8.74
C TRP A 31 -6.57 13.80 8.11
N PHE A 32 -7.80 14.20 7.82
CA PHE A 32 -8.72 13.41 6.99
C PHE A 32 -8.11 13.13 5.62
N LEU A 33 -7.59 14.15 4.95
CA LEU A 33 -7.06 14.04 3.59
C LEU A 33 -5.82 13.15 3.56
N ILE A 34 -4.96 13.27 4.57
CA ILE A 34 -3.80 12.39 4.75
C ILE A 34 -4.25 10.94 4.89
N GLY A 35 -5.17 10.64 5.81
CA GLY A 35 -5.67 9.27 6.00
C GLY A 35 -6.42 8.72 4.78
N PHE A 36 -7.18 9.57 4.08
CA PHE A 36 -7.93 9.21 2.88
C PHE A 36 -7.00 8.78 1.73
N VAL A 37 -5.85 9.43 1.59
CA VAL A 37 -4.89 9.12 0.52
C VAL A 37 -3.93 8.02 0.96
N SER A 38 -3.39 8.09 2.18
CA SER A 38 -2.36 7.15 2.66
C SER A 38 -2.91 5.75 2.92
N GLY A 39 -4.17 5.63 3.38
CA GLY A 39 -4.80 4.34 3.68
C GLY A 39 -4.89 3.43 2.44
N PRO A 40 -5.54 3.86 1.35
CA PRO A 40 -5.62 3.10 0.11
C PRO A 40 -4.24 2.81 -0.51
N ILE A 41 -3.29 3.74 -0.42
CA ILE A 41 -1.91 3.52 -0.88
C ILE A 41 -1.24 2.40 -0.10
N GLY A 42 -1.33 2.40 1.24
CA GLY A 42 -0.78 1.32 2.07
C GLY A 42 -1.40 -0.04 1.74
N LEU A 43 -2.71 -0.06 1.48
CA LEU A 43 -3.43 -1.26 1.04
C LEU A 43 -2.98 -1.76 -0.34
N LEU A 44 -2.72 -0.84 -1.27
CA LEU A 44 -2.15 -1.17 -2.58
C LEU A 44 -0.75 -1.75 -2.44
N VAL A 45 0.10 -1.13 -1.63
CA VAL A 45 1.46 -1.61 -1.36
C VAL A 45 1.43 -3.03 -0.80
N LEU A 46 0.57 -3.34 0.16
CA LEU A 46 0.43 -4.70 0.70
C LEU A 46 0.01 -5.75 -0.33
N ASN A 47 -0.73 -5.36 -1.38
CA ASN A 47 -1.12 -6.27 -2.46
C ASN A 47 -0.02 -6.41 -3.52
N VAL A 48 0.78 -5.37 -3.75
CA VAL A 48 1.82 -5.34 -4.79
C VAL A 48 3.15 -5.89 -4.29
N LEU A 49 3.52 -5.65 -3.02
CA LEU A 49 4.76 -6.14 -2.41
C LEU A 49 4.99 -7.65 -2.56
N PRO A 50 4.01 -8.53 -2.25
CA PRO A 50 4.23 -9.97 -2.36
C PRO A 50 4.47 -10.40 -3.81
N ARG A 51 3.82 -9.76 -4.80
CA ARG A 51 4.08 -10.04 -6.21
C ARG A 51 5.47 -9.59 -6.65
N LEU A 52 5.91 -8.42 -6.20
CA LEU A 52 7.27 -7.95 -6.45
C LEU A 52 8.31 -8.88 -5.82
N LYS A 53 8.06 -9.39 -4.60
CA LYS A 53 8.96 -10.35 -3.95
C LYS A 53 9.08 -11.63 -4.79
N GLU A 54 7.96 -12.19 -5.21
CA GLU A 54 7.94 -13.39 -6.07
C GLU A 54 8.68 -13.15 -7.39
N GLU A 55 8.46 -12.00 -8.03
CA GLU A 55 9.09 -11.67 -9.30
C GLU A 55 10.62 -11.52 -9.16
N ILE A 56 11.09 -10.91 -8.07
CA ILE A 56 12.53 -10.80 -7.76
C ILE A 56 13.15 -12.19 -7.49
N GLU A 57 12.46 -13.04 -6.73
CA GLU A 57 12.92 -14.39 -6.38
C GLU A 57 13.02 -15.30 -7.61
N ASN A 58 12.07 -15.20 -8.55
CA ASN A 58 12.11 -15.91 -9.84
C ASN A 58 13.26 -15.43 -10.75
N ILE A 59 13.58 -14.13 -10.75
CA ILE A 59 14.70 -13.59 -11.53
C ILE A 59 16.05 -14.10 -10.97
N GLU A 60 16.15 -14.27 -9.66
CA GLU A 60 17.37 -14.75 -9.01
C GLU A 60 17.60 -16.27 -9.23
N GLU A 61 16.54 -17.08 -9.26
CA GLU A 61 16.60 -18.51 -9.64
C GLU A 61 16.99 -18.72 -11.12
N ASP A 62 16.42 -17.94 -12.05
CA ASP A 62 16.72 -18.07 -13.49
C ASP A 62 18.19 -17.70 -13.80
N HIS A 63 18.71 -16.67 -13.13
CA HIS A 63 20.09 -16.23 -13.30
C HIS A 63 21.11 -17.20 -12.68
N SER A 64 20.73 -17.98 -11.67
CA SER A 64 21.59 -19.00 -11.07
C SER A 64 21.62 -20.29 -11.89
N LEU A 65 20.51 -20.69 -12.54
CA LEU A 65 20.49 -21.82 -13.50
C LEU A 65 21.34 -21.54 -14.75
N LEU A 66 21.30 -20.32 -15.30
CA LEU A 66 22.14 -19.90 -16.42
C LEU A 66 23.65 -19.91 -16.13
N SER A 67 24.04 -19.89 -14.86
CA SER A 67 25.45 -20.00 -14.44
C SER A 67 25.94 -21.44 -14.35
N ILE A 68 25.03 -22.40 -14.10
CA ILE A 68 25.34 -23.83 -13.99
C ILE A 68 25.50 -24.46 -15.38
N ASP A 69 24.71 -24.03 -16.37
CA ASP A 69 24.81 -24.49 -17.77
C ASP A 69 26.11 -24.06 -18.49
N LYS A 70 26.90 -23.17 -17.87
CA LYS A 70 28.17 -22.66 -18.42
C LYS A 70 29.42 -23.41 -17.93
N ILE A 71 29.28 -24.45 -17.11
CA ILE A 71 30.37 -25.31 -16.59
C ILE A 71 30.33 -26.66 -17.29
#